data_AF-A0AAD9RAN5-F1
#
_entry.id   AF-A0AAD9RAN5-F1
#
_cell.length_a   1.000
_cell.length_b   1.000
_cell.length_c   1.000
_cell.angle_alpha   90.00
_cell.angle_beta   90.00
_cell.angle_gamma   90.00
#
_symmetry.space_group_name_H-M   'P 1'
#
loop_
_entity.id
_entity.type
_entity.pdbx_description
1 polymer ?
#
loop_
_entity_poly.entity_id
_entity_poly.type
_entity_poly.pdbx_seq_one_letter_code
_entity_poly.pdbx_strand_id
1 'polypeptide(L)'
;SISQKDWQDIGDYCDSTSGMAGNVGVPLNTEPSQRILGAPAIRHCHILNDRRYVLTKDTDENVALYDVLKACKVEDLGCVDFEQEIKKRNKMVYVPNWFNVDLKTGMLSIHLGQDENDCFSAWVSAKEAGLTDNKGQDQKVNYGSLLLEALLEHWLRSMNTDDDNEGNSNDGNGLPHDSGRNLYFSVPGHTPVIFSEVGGRTMCRLLVRDAAGETESVLLNDTVPSWVSNIIAKKNPLQFIKIPFYLTPHASSGVKSLKKDRLIANDFIQIRKVAEHIFDKALCAGSDSGLVAGGGNSVSGGSPAGDRANTDSNADSSSLAEEKVEILCNDQVLDPSMDLRTVRHFIWKSSADLTLHYRPCAWFCTVVKIMENTWAIYRVQNNIPTSFYEIFSLFSMDT
;
A
#
# COMPACT_ATOMS: atom_id res chain seq x y z
N SER A 1 -21.05 -57.91 1.96
CA SER A 1 -20.05 -58.02 3.02
C SER A 1 -19.03 -59.07 2.59
N ILE A 2 -17.87 -58.62 2.11
CA ILE A 2 -16.77 -59.55 1.79
C ILE A 2 -16.17 -59.99 3.12
N SER A 3 -16.11 -61.30 3.33
CA SER A 3 -15.66 -61.91 4.58
C SER A 3 -14.15 -62.05 4.57
N GLN A 4 -13.53 -61.90 5.73
CA GLN A 4 -12.09 -62.03 5.95
C GLN A 4 -11.52 -63.42 5.59
N LYS A 5 -12.38 -64.39 5.24
CA LYS A 5 -12.00 -65.71 4.72
C LYS A 5 -11.63 -65.73 3.23
N ASP A 6 -12.08 -64.74 2.45
CA ASP A 6 -11.78 -64.70 1.00
C ASP A 6 -10.32 -64.31 0.69
N TRP A 7 -9.54 -63.94 1.72
CA TRP A 7 -8.12 -63.60 1.62
C TRP A 7 -7.16 -64.75 1.95
N GLN A 8 -7.66 -65.91 2.43
CA GLN A 8 -6.81 -67.02 2.87
C GLN A 8 -6.45 -68.02 1.77
N ASP A 9 -7.05 -67.94 0.57
CA ASP A 9 -6.79 -68.85 -0.54
C ASP A 9 -5.83 -68.29 -1.61
N ILE A 10 -5.28 -67.09 -1.43
CA ILE A 10 -4.21 -66.57 -2.30
C ILE A 10 -2.87 -66.95 -1.64
N GLY A 11 -2.44 -68.17 -1.95
CA GLY A 11 -1.26 -68.80 -1.37
C GLY A 11 0.01 -67.95 -1.49
N ASP A 12 0.74 -67.89 -0.37
CA ASP A 12 2.16 -67.54 -0.31
C ASP A 12 2.95 -68.46 -1.24
N TYR A 13 3.28 -67.99 -2.43
CA TYR A 13 4.22 -68.68 -3.33
C TYR A 13 5.53 -67.89 -3.40
N CYS A 14 6.23 -67.80 -2.27
CA CYS A 14 7.64 -67.45 -2.24
C CYS A 14 8.33 -68.22 -1.11
N ASP A 15 8.64 -69.50 -1.32
CA ASP A 15 10.02 -70.00 -1.23
C ASP A 15 10.05 -71.51 -1.51
N SER A 16 10.57 -71.89 -2.66
CA SER A 16 11.04 -73.25 -2.96
C SER A 16 12.07 -73.13 -4.07
N THR A 17 13.31 -72.88 -3.65
CA THR A 17 14.49 -72.92 -4.50
C THR A 17 14.65 -74.31 -5.12
N SER A 18 14.42 -74.43 -6.43
CA SER A 18 15.03 -75.45 -7.30
C SER A 18 14.70 -75.18 -8.78
N GLY A 19 15.63 -74.53 -9.49
CA GLY A 19 15.81 -74.70 -10.92
C GLY A 19 14.75 -74.08 -11.84
N MET A 20 14.92 -72.78 -12.16
CA MET A 20 14.91 -72.26 -13.52
C MET A 20 15.19 -70.75 -13.46
N ALA A 21 16.21 -70.30 -14.18
CA ALA A 21 16.43 -68.88 -14.43
C ALA A 21 15.26 -68.34 -15.27
N GLY A 22 14.26 -67.76 -14.62
CA GLY A 22 13.05 -67.24 -15.26
C GLY A 22 12.56 -66.00 -14.53
N ASN A 23 12.82 -64.85 -15.15
CA ASN A 23 12.25 -63.51 -14.88
C ASN A 23 11.81 -63.20 -13.45
N VAL A 24 12.67 -62.49 -12.73
CA VAL A 24 12.31 -61.68 -11.56
C VAL A 24 11.10 -60.81 -11.93
N GLY A 25 10.06 -60.90 -11.10
CA GLY A 25 8.68 -60.49 -11.38
C GLY A 25 8.50 -59.13 -12.04
N VAL A 26 7.94 -59.15 -13.26
CA VAL A 26 7.42 -57.97 -13.93
C VAL A 26 6.00 -57.71 -13.41
N PRO A 27 5.66 -56.46 -13.02
CA PRO A 27 4.30 -56.14 -12.58
C PRO A 27 3.27 -56.54 -13.64
N LEU A 28 2.23 -57.27 -13.23
CA LEU A 28 1.16 -57.76 -14.12
C LEU A 28 0.43 -56.61 -14.83
N ASN A 29 0.34 -55.45 -14.18
CA ASN A 29 -0.23 -54.25 -14.74
C ASN A 29 0.83 -53.13 -14.72
N THR A 30 1.14 -52.61 -15.89
CA THR A 30 2.01 -51.44 -16.04
C THR A 30 1.25 -50.11 -15.97
N GLU A 31 -0.09 -50.16 -16.06
CA GLU A 31 -0.96 -48.98 -16.06
C GLU A 31 -2.27 -49.22 -15.30
N PRO A 32 -2.89 -48.16 -14.74
CA PRO A 32 -4.18 -48.27 -14.08
C PRO A 32 -5.30 -48.50 -15.09
N SER A 33 -6.29 -49.32 -14.72
CA SER A 33 -7.48 -49.59 -15.55
C SER A 33 -8.39 -48.36 -15.72
N GLN A 34 -8.40 -47.45 -14.74
CA GLN A 34 -9.13 -46.19 -14.75
C GLN A 34 -8.34 -45.11 -14.02
N ARG A 35 -8.50 -43.85 -14.43
CA ARG A 35 -7.84 -42.68 -13.82
C ARG A 35 -8.89 -41.63 -13.44
N ILE A 36 -8.88 -41.19 -12.19
CA ILE A 36 -9.59 -39.99 -11.74
C ILE A 36 -8.57 -38.85 -11.72
N LEU A 37 -8.79 -37.82 -12.51
CA LEU A 37 -7.85 -36.70 -12.62
C LEU A 37 -7.93 -35.79 -11.40
N GLY A 38 -6.78 -35.37 -10.88
CA GLY A 38 -6.67 -34.33 -9.87
C GLY A 38 -6.52 -32.96 -10.52
N ALA A 39 -6.97 -31.91 -9.84
CA ALA A 39 -6.69 -30.54 -10.25
C ALA A 39 -5.25 -30.15 -9.86
N PRO A 40 -4.59 -29.25 -10.62
CA PRO A 40 -3.29 -28.73 -10.26
C PRO A 40 -3.33 -28.01 -8.92
N ALA A 41 -2.31 -28.21 -8.09
CA ALA A 41 -2.20 -27.58 -6.78
C ALA A 41 -1.17 -26.45 -6.84
N ILE A 42 -1.47 -25.31 -6.23
CA ILE A 42 -0.49 -24.22 -6.09
C ILE A 42 0.62 -24.66 -5.14
N ARG A 43 1.87 -24.62 -5.60
CA ARG A 43 3.06 -25.04 -4.84
C ARG A 43 3.98 -23.89 -4.47
N HIS A 44 4.00 -22.83 -5.29
CA HIS A 44 4.79 -21.64 -5.02
C HIS A 44 3.92 -20.40 -5.08
N CYS A 45 4.26 -19.44 -4.24
CA CYS A 45 3.67 -18.10 -4.28
C CYS A 45 4.75 -17.05 -3.99
N HIS A 46 4.60 -15.87 -4.60
CA HIS A 46 5.41 -14.69 -4.32
C HIS A 46 4.50 -13.48 -4.20
N ILE A 47 4.55 -12.81 -3.05
CA ILE A 47 3.82 -11.56 -2.79
C ILE A 47 4.63 -10.42 -3.38
N LEU A 48 4.06 -9.66 -4.30
CA LEU A 48 4.74 -8.49 -4.89
C LEU A 48 4.93 -7.37 -3.87
N ASN A 49 5.86 -6.47 -4.18
CA ASN A 49 6.25 -5.33 -3.34
C ASN A 49 5.12 -4.37 -2.95
N ASP A 50 4.06 -4.28 -3.76
CA ASP A 50 2.87 -3.48 -3.46
C ASP A 50 1.94 -4.13 -2.41
N ARG A 51 2.29 -5.33 -1.94
CA ARG A 51 1.51 -6.16 -1.02
C ARG A 51 0.05 -6.23 -1.44
N ARG A 52 -0.23 -6.37 -2.74
CA ARG A 52 -1.60 -6.57 -3.23
C ARG A 52 -1.69 -7.74 -4.19
N TYR A 53 -0.73 -7.85 -5.10
CA TYR A 53 -0.75 -8.93 -6.06
C TYR A 53 0.14 -10.09 -5.62
N VAL A 54 -0.30 -11.29 -5.94
CA VAL A 54 0.43 -12.53 -5.68
C VAL A 54 0.60 -13.28 -7.00
N LEU A 55 1.85 -13.60 -7.33
CA LEU A 55 2.19 -14.56 -8.38
C LEU A 55 2.19 -15.95 -7.77
N THR A 56 1.59 -16.92 -8.45
CA THR A 56 1.61 -18.32 -8.03
C THR A 56 2.16 -19.21 -9.14
N LYS A 57 2.65 -20.39 -8.77
CA LYS A 57 3.02 -21.47 -9.69
C LYS A 57 2.43 -22.78 -9.19
N ASP A 58 1.73 -23.48 -10.07
CA ASP A 58 1.08 -24.77 -9.76
C ASP A 58 1.94 -25.98 -10.13
N THR A 59 1.41 -27.19 -9.90
CA THR A 59 2.06 -28.47 -10.23
C THR A 59 2.20 -28.74 -11.72
N ASP A 60 1.46 -28.00 -12.56
CA ASP A 60 1.53 -28.09 -14.02
C ASP A 60 2.47 -27.03 -14.60
N GLU A 61 3.26 -26.38 -13.72
CA GLU A 61 4.19 -25.31 -14.04
C GLU A 61 3.53 -24.04 -14.60
N ASN A 62 2.20 -23.91 -14.46
CA ASN A 62 1.49 -22.71 -14.87
C ASN A 62 1.66 -21.62 -13.83
N VAL A 63 1.96 -20.42 -14.31
CA VAL A 63 2.03 -19.21 -13.49
C VAL A 63 0.74 -18.42 -13.66
N ALA A 64 0.22 -17.88 -12.57
CA ALA A 64 -0.95 -17.02 -12.58
C ALA A 64 -0.80 -15.84 -11.60
N LEU A 65 -1.47 -14.74 -11.90
CA LEU A 65 -1.50 -13.53 -11.08
C LEU A 65 -2.86 -13.39 -10.39
N TYR A 66 -2.83 -13.03 -9.10
CA TYR A 66 -4.01 -12.83 -8.27
C TYR A 66 -3.98 -11.44 -7.64
N ASP A 67 -5.16 -10.81 -7.53
CA ASP A 67 -5.38 -9.59 -6.76
C ASP A 67 -5.98 -9.99 -5.41
N VAL A 68 -5.17 -9.89 -4.34
CA VAL A 68 -5.58 -10.27 -2.98
C VAL A 68 -6.68 -9.35 -2.47
N LEU A 69 -6.62 -8.06 -2.81
CA LEU A 69 -7.59 -7.07 -2.33
C LEU A 69 -8.98 -7.34 -2.90
N LYS A 70 -9.06 -7.80 -4.16
CA LYS A 70 -10.33 -8.16 -4.82
C LYS A 70 -10.69 -9.64 -4.72
N ALA A 71 -9.86 -10.44 -4.06
CA ALA A 71 -10.01 -11.89 -3.93
C ALA A 71 -10.26 -12.62 -5.26
N CYS A 72 -9.54 -12.25 -6.33
CA CYS A 72 -9.75 -12.83 -7.65
C CYS A 72 -8.45 -13.11 -8.41
N LYS A 73 -8.53 -14.04 -9.35
CA LYS A 73 -7.48 -14.24 -10.35
C LYS A 73 -7.57 -13.12 -11.39
N VAL A 74 -6.43 -12.53 -11.71
CA VAL A 74 -6.31 -11.45 -12.70
C VAL A 74 -5.95 -11.99 -14.07
N GLU A 75 -4.94 -12.86 -14.14
CA GLU A 75 -4.35 -13.30 -15.40
C GLU A 75 -3.74 -14.70 -15.25
N ASP A 76 -3.96 -15.56 -16.24
CA ASP A 76 -3.25 -16.84 -16.41
C ASP A 76 -2.09 -16.63 -17.39
N LEU A 77 -0.85 -16.81 -16.93
CA LEU A 77 0.36 -16.57 -17.70
C LEU A 77 0.89 -17.85 -18.38
N GLY A 78 0.42 -19.02 -17.96
CA GLY A 78 0.85 -20.31 -18.47
C GLY A 78 2.27 -20.67 -18.01
N CYS A 79 2.93 -21.56 -18.75
CA CYS A 79 4.28 -22.04 -18.45
C CYS A 79 5.36 -20.98 -18.77
N VAL A 80 5.48 -19.96 -17.92
CA VAL A 80 6.53 -18.92 -18.00
C VAL A 80 7.55 -19.05 -16.88
N ASP A 81 8.69 -18.39 -17.02
CA ASP A 81 9.71 -18.35 -15.97
C ASP A 81 9.23 -17.50 -14.78
N PHE A 82 9.06 -18.17 -13.64
CA PHE A 82 8.49 -17.58 -12.43
C PHE A 82 9.34 -16.44 -11.86
N GLU A 83 10.67 -16.60 -11.84
CA GLU A 83 11.59 -15.61 -11.27
C GLU A 83 11.74 -14.38 -12.16
N GLN A 84 11.73 -14.56 -13.49
CA GLN A 84 11.74 -13.46 -14.44
C GLN A 84 10.45 -12.64 -14.32
N GLU A 85 9.29 -13.30 -14.18
CA GLU A 85 8.01 -12.58 -14.05
C GLU A 85 7.92 -11.81 -12.73
N ILE A 86 8.46 -12.36 -11.63
CA ILE A 86 8.60 -11.64 -10.35
C ILE A 86 9.43 -10.37 -10.56
N LYS A 87 10.62 -10.47 -11.16
CA LYS A 87 11.51 -9.31 -11.39
C LYS A 87 10.88 -8.26 -12.30
N LYS A 88 10.18 -8.70 -13.34
CA LYS A 88 9.49 -7.84 -14.30
C LYS A 88 8.35 -7.04 -13.66
N ARG A 89 7.62 -7.63 -12.72
CA ARG A 89 6.44 -7.00 -12.09
C ARG A 89 6.76 -6.26 -10.79
N ASN A 90 7.88 -6.57 -10.14
CA ASN A 90 8.27 -5.90 -8.91
C ASN A 90 8.61 -4.42 -9.16
N LYS A 91 7.88 -3.55 -8.47
CA LYS A 91 8.10 -2.10 -8.47
C LYS A 91 8.97 -1.71 -7.28
N MET A 92 9.67 -0.59 -7.40
CA MET A 92 10.44 0.00 -6.29
C MET A 92 9.50 0.77 -5.34
N VAL A 93 8.61 0.03 -4.67
CA VAL A 93 7.64 0.53 -3.69
C VAL A 93 7.66 -0.40 -2.50
N TYR A 94 7.51 0.12 -1.29
CA TYR A 94 7.36 -0.71 -0.10
C TYR A 94 6.01 -0.46 0.57
N VAL A 95 5.19 -1.50 0.67
CA VAL A 95 3.99 -1.50 1.49
C VAL A 95 4.22 -2.44 2.70
N PRO A 96 3.84 -2.04 3.92
CA PRO A 96 3.88 -2.91 5.09
C PRO A 96 3.06 -4.19 4.88
N ASN A 97 3.48 -5.29 5.51
CA ASN A 97 2.76 -6.55 5.40
C ASN A 97 1.43 -6.49 6.17
N TRP A 98 0.32 -6.87 5.51
CA TRP A 98 -1.01 -6.82 6.11
C TRP A 98 -1.79 -8.13 6.01
N PHE A 99 -1.22 -9.15 5.37
CA PHE A 99 -1.77 -10.50 5.27
C PHE A 99 -0.65 -11.53 5.18
N ASN A 100 -1.01 -12.79 5.41
CA ASN A 100 -0.15 -13.94 5.17
C ASN A 100 -0.82 -14.89 4.17
N VAL A 101 0.01 -15.66 3.46
CA VAL A 101 -0.44 -16.64 2.47
C VAL A 101 -0.14 -18.04 2.98
N ASP A 102 -1.11 -18.94 2.87
CA ASP A 102 -0.98 -20.37 3.12
C ASP A 102 -1.41 -21.17 1.88
N LEU A 103 -0.69 -22.25 1.59
CA LEU A 103 -0.90 -23.11 0.42
C LEU A 103 -1.22 -24.56 0.81
N LYS A 104 -1.55 -24.86 2.08
CA LYS A 104 -1.72 -26.25 2.56
C LYS A 104 -2.83 -27.00 1.84
N THR A 105 -3.84 -26.28 1.37
CA THR A 105 -4.99 -26.84 0.64
C THR A 105 -4.73 -27.02 -0.86
N GLY A 106 -3.57 -26.58 -1.37
CA GLY A 106 -3.31 -26.44 -2.80
C GLY A 106 -4.01 -25.24 -3.44
N MET A 107 -4.75 -24.44 -2.66
CA MET A 107 -5.40 -23.20 -3.06
C MET A 107 -4.80 -22.03 -2.28
N LEU A 108 -4.85 -20.83 -2.87
CA LEU A 108 -4.37 -19.61 -2.23
C LEU A 108 -5.29 -19.26 -1.03
N SER A 109 -4.76 -19.39 0.18
CA SER A 109 -5.49 -19.06 1.41
C SER A 109 -4.87 -17.82 2.05
N ILE A 110 -5.69 -16.76 2.23
CA ILE A 110 -5.25 -15.46 2.75
C ILE A 110 -5.65 -15.35 4.21
N HIS A 111 -4.68 -15.11 5.09
CA HIS A 111 -4.87 -14.94 6.51
C HIS A 111 -4.70 -13.47 6.90
N LEU A 112 -5.72 -12.91 7.54
CA LEU A 112 -5.70 -11.55 8.09
C LEU A 112 -5.56 -11.62 9.61
N GLY A 113 -4.82 -10.67 10.20
CA GLY A 113 -4.82 -10.47 11.65
C GLY A 113 -4.17 -11.60 12.47
N GLN A 114 -3.07 -12.19 11.98
CA GLN A 114 -2.23 -13.03 12.84
C GLN A 114 -1.74 -12.22 14.05
N ASP A 115 -1.45 -10.94 13.83
CA ASP A 115 -1.43 -9.87 14.82
C ASP A 115 -2.46 -8.81 14.39
N GLU A 116 -3.32 -8.36 15.31
CA GLU A 116 -4.42 -7.41 15.00
C GLU A 116 -3.91 -6.11 14.32
N ASN A 117 -2.71 -5.68 14.70
CA ASN A 117 -2.09 -4.45 14.20
C ASN A 117 -1.58 -4.57 12.75
N ASP A 118 -1.19 -5.77 12.30
CA ASP A 118 -0.60 -5.96 10.98
C ASP A 118 -1.64 -5.77 9.88
N CYS A 119 -2.88 -6.23 10.11
CA CYS A 119 -3.99 -6.14 9.16
C CYS A 119 -4.22 -4.70 8.67
N PHE A 120 -4.03 -3.71 9.56
CA PHE A 120 -4.27 -2.30 9.26
C PHE A 120 -3.00 -1.51 8.96
N SER A 121 -1.87 -2.17 8.70
CA SER A 121 -0.60 -1.48 8.46
C SER A 121 -0.48 -0.87 7.05
N ALA A 122 -1.24 -1.36 6.07
CA ALA A 122 -1.09 -1.00 4.66
C ALA A 122 -1.97 0.21 4.26
N TRP A 123 -1.46 1.42 4.52
CA TRP A 123 -2.03 2.67 4.00
C TRP A 123 -1.48 3.02 2.62
N VAL A 124 -2.34 3.25 1.64
CA VAL A 124 -1.95 3.52 0.25
C VAL A 124 -2.81 4.63 -0.34
N SER A 125 -2.29 5.35 -1.34
CA SER A 125 -3.09 6.25 -2.17
C SER A 125 -4.15 5.43 -2.94
N ALA A 126 -5.40 5.88 -2.91
CA ALA A 126 -6.46 5.28 -3.71
C ALA A 126 -6.16 5.37 -5.21
N LYS A 127 -5.50 6.45 -5.64
CA LYS A 127 -5.06 6.66 -7.03
C LYS A 127 -3.94 5.70 -7.42
N GLU A 128 -2.89 5.56 -6.60
CA GLU A 128 -1.78 4.63 -6.87
C GLU A 128 -2.25 3.17 -6.85
N ALA A 129 -3.24 2.86 -6.02
CA ALA A 129 -3.90 1.55 -5.98
C ALA A 129 -4.85 1.31 -7.16
N GLY A 130 -5.11 2.29 -8.03
CA GLY A 130 -6.06 2.16 -9.14
C GLY A 130 -7.49 1.87 -8.67
N LEU A 131 -7.89 2.47 -7.55
CA LEU A 131 -9.25 2.36 -6.99
C LEU A 131 -10.14 3.53 -7.38
N THR A 132 -9.56 4.67 -7.78
CA THR A 132 -10.30 5.85 -8.23
C THR A 132 -9.56 6.57 -9.35
N ASP A 133 -10.33 7.04 -10.33
CA ASP A 133 -9.82 7.87 -11.45
C ASP A 133 -10.00 9.37 -11.18
N ASN A 134 -10.53 9.73 -10.01
CA ASN A 134 -10.96 11.09 -9.73
C ASN A 134 -9.75 12.04 -9.61
N LYS A 135 -9.81 13.19 -10.31
CA LYS A 135 -8.76 14.23 -10.28
C LYS A 135 -8.74 15.05 -8.97
N GLY A 136 -9.58 14.67 -7.99
CA GLY A 136 -9.66 15.31 -6.69
C GLY A 136 -8.44 15.04 -5.80
N GLN A 137 -8.56 15.41 -4.53
CA GLN A 137 -7.50 15.22 -3.54
C GLN A 137 -7.23 13.71 -3.33
N ASP A 138 -5.95 13.32 -3.34
CA ASP A 138 -5.54 11.93 -3.18
C ASP A 138 -5.95 11.37 -1.80
N GLN A 139 -7.02 10.57 -1.78
CA GLN A 139 -7.51 9.93 -0.56
C GLN A 139 -6.62 8.74 -0.18
N LYS A 140 -6.25 8.67 1.10
CA LYS A 140 -5.55 7.51 1.65
C LYS A 140 -6.54 6.47 2.13
N VAL A 141 -6.32 5.23 1.72
CA VAL A 141 -7.14 4.06 2.05
C VAL A 141 -6.31 2.98 2.71
N ASN A 142 -6.98 2.11 3.46
CA ASN A 142 -6.34 0.99 4.15
C ASN A 142 -6.77 -0.34 3.53
N TYR A 143 -5.83 -1.14 3.03
CA TYR A 143 -6.17 -2.40 2.34
C TYR A 143 -6.90 -3.41 3.23
N GLY A 144 -6.46 -3.58 4.49
CA GLY A 144 -7.11 -4.50 5.42
C GLY A 144 -8.55 -4.11 5.72
N SER A 145 -8.79 -2.83 6.00
CA SER A 145 -10.16 -2.30 6.23
C SER A 145 -11.06 -2.55 5.02
N LEU A 146 -10.59 -2.18 3.82
CA LEU A 146 -11.38 -2.34 2.59
C LEU A 146 -11.72 -3.81 2.33
N LEU A 147 -10.77 -4.73 2.51
CA LEU A 147 -11.01 -6.15 2.31
C LEU A 147 -12.03 -6.69 3.34
N LEU A 148 -11.88 -6.34 4.63
CA LEU A 148 -12.82 -6.77 5.67
C LEU A 148 -14.25 -6.26 5.42
N GLU A 149 -14.39 -5.00 4.99
CA GLU A 149 -15.68 -4.43 4.61
C GLU A 149 -16.30 -5.16 3.41
N ALA A 150 -15.50 -5.55 2.41
CA ALA A 150 -15.99 -6.30 1.26
C ALA A 150 -16.38 -7.75 1.62
N LEU A 151 -15.59 -8.43 2.46
CA LEU A 151 -15.86 -9.80 2.91
C LEU A 151 -17.16 -9.90 3.74
N LEU A 152 -17.50 -8.84 4.47
CA LEU A 152 -18.65 -8.80 5.38
C LEU A 152 -19.76 -7.86 4.91
N GLU A 153 -19.76 -7.48 3.63
CA GLU A 153 -20.69 -6.47 3.10
C GLU A 153 -22.16 -6.84 3.31
N HIS A 154 -22.49 -8.12 3.19
CA HIS A 154 -23.86 -8.62 3.32
C HIS A 154 -24.34 -8.64 4.78
N TRP A 155 -23.47 -8.99 5.72
CA TRP A 155 -23.76 -8.93 7.15
C TRP A 155 -23.93 -7.48 7.62
N LEU A 156 -23.07 -6.58 7.16
CA LEU A 156 -23.15 -5.15 7.46
C LEU A 156 -24.45 -4.53 6.93
N ARG A 157 -24.91 -4.91 5.73
CA ARG A 157 -26.19 -4.44 5.20
C ARG A 157 -27.37 -4.92 6.04
N SER A 158 -27.36 -6.18 6.48
CA SER A 158 -28.43 -6.73 7.33
C SER A 158 -28.63 -5.92 8.61
N MET A 159 -27.56 -5.50 9.28
CA MET A 159 -27.63 -4.71 10.52
C MET A 159 -28.23 -3.30 10.35
N ASN A 160 -28.16 -2.72 9.14
CA ASN A 160 -28.65 -1.36 8.91
C ASN A 160 -30.10 -1.31 8.40
N THR A 161 -30.69 -2.46 8.06
CA THR A 161 -32.08 -2.54 7.56
C THR A 161 -33.11 -2.09 8.60
N ASP A 162 -32.75 -2.12 9.89
CA ASP A 162 -33.65 -1.78 10.99
C ASP A 162 -33.77 -0.26 11.23
N ASP A 163 -32.78 0.55 10.81
CA ASP A 163 -32.77 2.02 11.04
C ASP A 163 -33.50 2.81 9.92
N ASP A 164 -33.59 2.28 8.70
CA ASP A 164 -34.21 2.98 7.56
C ASP A 164 -35.76 2.96 7.58
N ASN A 165 -36.38 2.24 8.51
CA ASN A 165 -37.85 2.07 8.56
C ASN A 165 -38.58 3.11 9.44
N GLU A 166 -37.88 4.05 10.08
CA GLU A 166 -38.48 5.17 10.86
C GLU A 166 -38.31 6.56 10.22
N GLY A 167 -37.83 6.65 8.97
CA GLY A 167 -37.43 7.91 8.34
C GLY A 167 -38.13 8.27 7.03
N ASN A 168 -39.39 7.89 6.79
CA ASN A 168 -40.10 8.31 5.57
C ASN A 168 -40.54 9.78 5.66
N SER A 169 -39.61 10.71 5.39
CA SER A 169 -39.89 12.11 5.09
C SER A 169 -39.17 12.50 3.80
N ASN A 170 -39.88 12.25 2.69
CA ASN A 170 -39.95 13.04 1.47
C ASN A 170 -38.95 14.21 1.33
N ASP A 171 -37.77 13.96 0.76
CA ASP A 171 -37.03 14.98 0.01
C ASP A 171 -36.21 14.31 -1.11
N GLY A 172 -36.73 14.42 -2.33
CA GLY A 172 -36.08 13.93 -3.55
C GLY A 172 -34.97 14.87 -3.99
N ASN A 173 -33.80 14.77 -3.36
CA ASN A 173 -32.48 15.10 -3.95
C ASN A 173 -31.34 14.87 -2.95
N GLY A 174 -31.13 13.62 -2.54
CA GLY A 174 -29.94 13.21 -1.80
C GLY A 174 -29.34 11.97 -2.44
N LEU A 175 -28.18 12.12 -3.09
CA LEU A 175 -27.27 10.97 -3.24
C LEU A 175 -27.03 10.44 -1.82
N PRO A 176 -27.21 9.13 -1.55
CA PRO A 176 -26.88 8.60 -0.24
C PRO A 176 -25.37 8.79 -0.07
N HIS A 177 -24.99 9.75 0.77
CA HIS A 177 -23.61 10.04 1.10
C HIS A 177 -23.13 8.95 2.09
N ASP A 178 -23.07 7.70 1.62
CA ASP A 178 -22.59 6.50 2.33
C ASP A 178 -21.06 6.54 2.48
N SER A 179 -20.59 7.56 3.21
CA SER A 179 -19.20 8.05 3.21
C SER A 179 -18.20 7.13 3.91
N GLY A 180 -18.61 5.93 4.29
CA GLY A 180 -17.83 5.06 5.16
C GLY A 180 -18.07 3.58 4.92
N ARG A 181 -18.46 3.20 3.70
CA ARG A 181 -18.43 1.81 3.25
C ARG A 181 -17.42 1.69 2.10
N ASN A 182 -16.85 0.51 1.92
CA ASN A 182 -16.03 0.20 0.75
C ASN A 182 -16.89 0.33 -0.52
N LEU A 183 -16.67 1.42 -1.25
CA LEU A 183 -17.33 1.72 -2.53
C LEU A 183 -16.45 1.35 -3.73
N TYR A 184 -15.25 0.81 -3.48
CA TYR A 184 -14.25 0.62 -4.53
C TYR A 184 -14.37 -0.73 -5.24
N PHE A 185 -14.74 -1.78 -4.50
CA PHE A 185 -14.87 -3.12 -5.05
C PHE A 185 -15.73 -4.01 -4.16
N SER A 186 -16.27 -5.07 -4.75
CA SER A 186 -16.82 -6.22 -4.03
C SER A 186 -15.96 -7.45 -4.28
N VAL A 187 -16.06 -8.44 -3.39
CA VAL A 187 -15.41 -9.75 -3.55
C VAL A 187 -16.41 -10.76 -4.14
N PRO A 188 -15.95 -11.85 -4.80
CA PRO A 188 -16.86 -12.86 -5.33
C PRO A 188 -17.71 -13.48 -4.21
N GLY A 189 -19.03 -13.51 -4.36
CA GLY A 189 -19.95 -14.01 -3.31
C GLY A 189 -19.75 -15.47 -2.89
N HIS A 190 -19.07 -16.28 -3.71
CA HIS A 190 -18.70 -17.67 -3.39
C HIS A 190 -17.38 -17.78 -2.61
N THR A 191 -16.73 -16.66 -2.27
CA THR A 191 -15.49 -16.65 -1.50
C THR A 191 -15.78 -17.17 -0.09
N PRO A 192 -15.08 -18.21 0.40
CA PRO A 192 -15.26 -18.68 1.77
C PRO A 192 -14.55 -17.74 2.75
N VAL A 193 -15.26 -17.33 3.79
CA VAL A 193 -14.73 -16.58 4.94
C VAL A 193 -14.65 -17.53 6.12
N ILE A 194 -13.50 -17.56 6.79
CA ILE A 194 -13.23 -18.45 7.92
C ILE A 194 -12.76 -17.59 9.09
N PHE A 195 -13.44 -17.71 10.23
CA PHE A 195 -12.99 -17.18 11.50
C PHE A 195 -12.40 -18.32 12.32
N SER A 196 -11.19 -18.12 12.84
CA SER A 196 -10.47 -19.11 13.62
C SER A 196 -9.70 -18.47 14.77
N GLU A 197 -9.49 -19.23 15.83
CA GLU A 197 -8.53 -18.88 16.88
C GLU A 197 -7.09 -19.03 16.37
N VAL A 198 -6.14 -18.34 17.01
CA VAL A 198 -4.70 -18.42 16.68
C VAL A 198 -4.15 -19.86 16.76
N GLY A 199 -4.79 -20.74 17.55
CA GLY A 199 -4.47 -22.16 17.65
C GLY A 199 -4.97 -23.04 16.48
N GLY A 200 -5.61 -22.46 15.48
CA GLY A 200 -6.11 -23.19 14.29
C GLY A 200 -7.52 -23.78 14.44
N ARG A 201 -8.17 -23.58 15.60
CA ARG A 201 -9.57 -23.97 15.79
C ARG A 201 -10.47 -23.08 14.94
N THR A 202 -11.21 -23.67 14.02
CA THR A 202 -12.22 -22.96 13.23
C THR A 202 -13.46 -22.69 14.09
N MET A 203 -13.87 -21.43 14.14
CA MET A 203 -15.05 -20.96 14.89
C MET A 203 -16.26 -20.85 13.97
N CYS A 204 -16.07 -20.27 12.78
CA CYS A 204 -17.12 -20.11 11.79
C CYS A 204 -16.54 -20.22 10.38
N ARG A 205 -17.34 -20.78 9.46
CA ARG A 205 -17.07 -20.78 8.02
C ARG A 205 -18.37 -20.53 7.28
N LEU A 206 -18.38 -19.54 6.41
CA LEU A 206 -19.51 -19.20 5.54
C LEU A 206 -19.01 -18.72 4.17
N LEU A 207 -19.91 -18.58 3.21
CA LEU A 207 -19.61 -17.85 1.97
C LEU A 207 -20.02 -16.38 2.15
N VAL A 208 -19.31 -15.47 1.49
CA VAL A 208 -19.61 -14.02 1.55
C VAL A 208 -21.09 -13.73 1.29
N ARG A 209 -21.67 -14.35 0.25
CA ARG A 209 -23.08 -14.13 -0.13
C ARG A 209 -24.10 -14.62 0.90
N ASP A 210 -23.71 -15.55 1.76
CA ASP A 210 -24.60 -16.18 2.75
C ASP A 210 -24.59 -15.40 4.08
N ALA A 211 -23.71 -14.39 4.23
CA ALA A 211 -23.53 -13.65 5.48
C ALA A 211 -24.74 -12.81 5.92
N ALA A 212 -25.75 -12.64 5.06
CA ALA A 212 -27.02 -11.98 5.40
C ALA A 212 -28.09 -12.96 5.93
N GLY A 213 -27.82 -14.27 5.99
CA GLY A 213 -28.77 -15.24 6.55
C GLY A 213 -28.97 -15.03 8.05
N GLU A 214 -30.19 -15.28 8.55
CA GLU A 214 -30.53 -15.06 9.96
C GLU A 214 -29.66 -15.89 10.91
N THR A 215 -29.43 -17.16 10.56
CA THR A 215 -28.58 -18.07 11.36
C THR A 215 -27.11 -17.65 11.31
N GLU A 216 -26.62 -17.29 10.12
CA GLU A 216 -25.26 -16.84 9.88
C GLU A 216 -24.98 -15.51 10.59
N SER A 217 -25.94 -14.58 10.58
CA SER A 217 -25.84 -13.28 11.24
C SER A 217 -25.71 -13.42 12.75
N VAL A 218 -26.52 -14.29 13.37
CA VAL A 218 -26.39 -14.62 14.80
C VAL A 218 -25.00 -15.20 15.09
N LEU A 219 -24.52 -16.14 14.27
CA LEU A 219 -23.19 -16.72 14.45
C LEU A 219 -22.07 -15.68 14.28
N LEU A 220 -22.20 -14.75 13.34
CA LEU A 220 -21.24 -13.67 13.10
C LEU A 220 -21.19 -12.68 14.27
N ASN A 221 -22.34 -12.34 14.86
CA ASN A 221 -22.38 -11.47 16.04
C ASN A 221 -21.56 -12.03 17.22
N ASP A 222 -21.52 -13.36 17.37
CA ASP A 222 -20.76 -14.02 18.44
C ASP A 222 -19.30 -14.32 18.06
N THR A 223 -19.01 -14.50 16.77
CA THR A 223 -17.71 -15.00 16.29
C THR A 223 -16.77 -13.91 15.79
N VAL A 224 -17.29 -12.80 15.25
CA VAL A 224 -16.47 -11.75 14.66
C VAL A 224 -15.66 -11.05 15.76
N PRO A 225 -14.32 -11.00 15.64
CA PRO A 225 -13.48 -10.35 16.64
C PRO A 225 -13.81 -8.87 16.81
N SER A 226 -13.69 -8.37 18.05
CA SER A 226 -14.01 -6.98 18.37
C SER A 226 -13.18 -5.97 17.59
N TRP A 227 -11.92 -6.28 17.28
CA TRP A 227 -11.06 -5.43 16.45
C TRP A 227 -11.60 -5.28 15.01
N VAL A 228 -12.22 -6.32 14.45
CA VAL A 228 -12.91 -6.25 13.14
C VAL A 228 -14.16 -5.40 13.28
N SER A 229 -15.06 -5.75 14.21
CA SER A 229 -16.34 -5.07 14.43
C SER A 229 -16.17 -3.57 14.76
N ASN A 230 -15.12 -3.19 15.50
CA ASN A 230 -14.84 -1.80 15.83
C ASN A 230 -14.49 -0.96 14.59
N ILE A 231 -13.86 -1.55 13.58
CA ILE A 231 -13.54 -0.86 12.33
C ILE A 231 -14.76 -0.82 11.41
N ILE A 232 -15.37 -1.98 11.15
CA ILE A 232 -16.42 -2.06 10.12
C ILE A 232 -17.80 -1.58 10.60
N ALA A 233 -18.17 -1.80 11.87
CA ALA A 233 -19.48 -1.41 12.40
C ALA A 233 -19.41 -0.07 13.14
N LYS A 234 -18.39 0.14 13.98
CA LYS A 234 -18.27 1.38 14.79
C LYS A 234 -17.51 2.51 14.07
N LYS A 235 -16.93 2.25 12.89
CA LYS A 235 -16.15 3.22 12.10
C LYS A 235 -15.06 3.91 12.92
N ASN A 236 -14.40 3.18 13.83
CA ASN A 236 -13.29 3.73 14.60
C ASN A 236 -12.14 4.14 13.66
N PRO A 237 -11.56 5.34 13.82
CA PRO A 237 -10.51 5.81 12.94
C PRO A 237 -9.22 5.01 13.15
N LEU A 238 -8.72 4.41 12.08
CA LEU A 238 -7.41 3.77 12.06
C LEU A 238 -6.30 4.83 12.15
N GLN A 239 -5.23 4.51 12.88
CA GLN A 239 -4.10 5.41 13.05
C GLN A 239 -3.11 5.27 11.89
N PHE A 240 -2.58 6.40 11.42
CA PHE A 240 -1.48 6.42 10.47
C PHE A 240 -0.17 6.01 11.14
N ILE A 241 0.62 5.20 10.43
CA ILE A 241 1.97 4.83 10.84
C ILE A 241 2.88 6.04 10.63
N LYS A 242 3.65 6.39 11.67
CA LYS A 242 4.61 7.50 11.62
C LYS A 242 6.03 7.01 11.70
N ILE A 243 6.92 7.64 10.93
CA ILE A 243 8.36 7.35 10.92
C ILE A 243 9.10 8.60 11.42
N PRO A 244 9.96 8.47 12.44
CA PRO A 244 10.91 9.51 12.81
C PRO A 244 12.08 9.57 11.81
N PHE A 245 12.48 10.77 11.42
CA PHE A 245 13.62 10.98 10.54
C PHE A 245 14.36 12.29 10.86
N TYR A 246 15.61 12.39 10.43
CA TYR A 246 16.45 13.57 10.55
C TYR A 246 16.64 14.24 9.20
N LEU A 247 16.60 15.57 9.19
CA LEU A 247 17.03 16.40 8.06
C LEU A 247 18.35 17.07 8.37
N THR A 248 19.33 16.90 7.48
CA THR A 248 20.65 17.52 7.60
C THR A 248 21.11 18.09 6.26
N PRO A 249 21.82 19.23 6.24
CA PRO A 249 22.41 19.72 5.01
C PRO A 249 23.50 18.75 4.55
N HIS A 250 23.52 18.44 3.25
CA HIS A 250 24.61 17.67 2.66
C HIS A 250 25.92 18.47 2.70
N ALA A 251 27.08 17.81 2.80
CA ALA A 251 28.38 18.47 2.89
C ALA A 251 28.67 19.41 1.69
N SER A 252 28.10 19.11 0.52
CA SER A 252 28.22 19.93 -0.69
C SER A 252 27.25 21.13 -0.78
N SER A 253 26.33 21.28 0.19
CA SER A 253 25.24 22.25 0.13
C SER A 253 25.71 23.69 0.36
N GLY A 254 26.82 23.90 1.10
CA GLY A 254 27.31 25.24 1.48
C GLY A 254 26.37 26.04 2.40
N VAL A 255 25.15 25.55 2.65
CA VAL A 255 24.15 26.13 3.56
C VAL A 255 24.61 25.95 5.01
N LYS A 256 24.62 27.04 5.78
CA LYS A 256 24.93 27.01 7.22
C LYS A 256 23.89 26.16 7.93
N SER A 257 24.36 25.15 8.68
CA SER A 257 23.58 24.21 9.49
C SER A 257 22.30 24.82 10.06
N LEU A 258 21.15 24.41 9.50
CA LEU A 258 19.94 24.31 10.31
C LEU A 258 20.24 23.34 11.46
N LYS A 259 19.65 23.55 12.64
CA LYS A 259 19.72 22.57 13.72
C LYS A 259 19.30 21.20 13.15
N LYS A 260 19.94 20.13 13.63
CA LYS A 260 19.55 18.75 13.29
C LYS A 260 18.12 18.53 13.81
N ASP A 261 17.14 18.80 12.95
CA ASP A 261 15.72 18.71 13.29
C ASP A 261 15.30 17.24 13.18
N ARG A 262 14.86 16.67 14.31
CA ARG A 262 14.18 15.37 14.33
C ARG A 262 12.72 15.61 13.99
N LEU A 263 12.29 15.15 12.81
CA LEU A 263 10.92 15.26 12.34
C LEU A 263 10.21 13.92 12.46
N ILE A 264 8.88 13.96 12.56
CA ILE A 264 8.02 12.78 12.56
C ILE A 264 6.91 13.05 11.56
N ALA A 265 6.76 12.17 10.58
CA ALA A 265 5.72 12.26 9.56
C ALA A 265 5.08 10.89 9.31
N ASN A 266 3.96 10.86 8.60
CA ASN A 266 3.37 9.60 8.16
C ASN A 266 4.32 8.87 7.21
N ASP A 267 4.33 7.55 7.26
CA ASP A 267 5.24 6.68 6.52
C ASP A 267 5.07 6.78 4.98
N PHE A 268 3.84 7.04 4.53
CA PHE A 268 3.48 7.23 3.12
C PHE A 268 3.72 8.66 2.60
N ILE A 269 4.36 9.55 3.36
CA ILE A 269 4.71 10.89 2.86
C ILE A 269 5.76 10.74 1.76
N GLN A 270 5.49 11.38 0.62
CA GLN A 270 6.39 11.42 -0.53
C GLN A 270 7.57 12.36 -0.30
N ILE A 271 8.71 12.04 -0.91
CA ILE A 271 9.94 12.84 -0.86
C ILE A 271 9.71 14.25 -1.40
N ARG A 272 8.86 14.42 -2.42
CA ARG A 272 8.40 15.73 -2.91
C ARG A 272 7.93 16.66 -1.78
N LYS A 273 7.08 16.16 -0.87
CA LYS A 273 6.58 16.97 0.26
C LYS A 273 7.65 17.32 1.28
N VAL A 274 8.66 16.45 1.42
CA VAL A 274 9.83 16.75 2.26
C VAL A 274 10.67 17.85 1.61
N ALA A 275 10.80 17.84 0.28
CA ALA A 275 11.51 18.89 -0.47
C ALA A 275 10.80 20.24 -0.37
N GLU A 276 9.47 20.26 -0.52
CA GLU A 276 8.63 21.45 -0.29
C GLU A 276 8.84 22.02 1.12
N HIS A 277 8.81 21.17 2.15
CA HIS A 277 9.06 21.62 3.53
C HIS A 277 10.44 22.25 3.72
N ILE A 278 11.47 21.70 3.06
CA ILE A 278 12.82 22.27 3.11
C ILE A 278 12.88 23.59 2.33
N PHE A 279 12.24 23.67 1.18
CA PHE A 279 12.20 24.87 0.36
C PHE A 279 11.60 26.04 1.14
N ASP A 280 10.41 25.84 1.73
CA ASP A 280 9.73 26.87 2.52
C ASP A 280 10.54 27.30 3.76
N LYS A 281 11.12 26.34 4.48
CA LYS A 281 11.78 26.61 5.77
C LYS A 281 13.23 27.07 5.65
N ALA A 282 13.97 26.63 4.62
CA ALA A 282 15.39 26.88 4.49
C ALA A 282 15.73 27.97 3.45
N LEU A 283 14.93 28.12 2.39
CA LEU A 283 15.22 29.03 1.29
C LEU A 283 14.32 30.27 1.30
N CYS A 284 13.06 30.16 1.71
CA CYS A 284 12.14 31.31 1.81
C CYS A 284 12.22 32.07 3.15
N ALA A 285 12.79 31.47 4.20
CA ALA A 285 12.95 32.10 5.53
C ALA A 285 13.94 33.29 5.54
N GLY A 286 14.55 33.64 4.42
CA GLY A 286 15.37 34.85 4.25
C GLY A 286 14.58 36.14 3.99
N SER A 287 13.27 36.06 3.74
CA SER A 287 12.43 37.22 3.38
C SER A 287 11.61 37.83 4.53
N ASP A 288 11.59 37.23 5.72
CA ASP A 288 10.85 37.79 6.88
C ASP A 288 11.75 38.65 7.78
N SER A 289 12.01 39.88 7.34
CA SER A 289 12.29 40.97 8.28
C SER A 289 10.97 41.52 8.83
N GLY A 290 10.54 40.92 9.93
CA GLY A 290 9.90 41.59 11.07
C GLY A 290 8.55 42.28 10.84
N LEU A 291 7.46 41.56 11.10
CA LEU A 291 6.30 42.16 11.77
C LEU A 291 5.89 41.31 12.96
N VAL A 292 6.21 41.86 14.12
CA VAL A 292 5.83 41.40 15.45
C VAL A 292 4.30 41.42 15.62
N ALA A 293 3.68 40.25 15.83
CA ALA A 293 2.30 40.16 16.27
C ALA A 293 2.24 40.32 17.81
N GLY A 294 1.93 41.53 18.28
CA GLY A 294 1.41 41.78 19.62
C GLY A 294 -0.11 41.61 19.62
N GLY A 295 -0.63 40.89 20.61
CA GLY A 295 -2.04 40.49 20.69
C GLY A 295 -3.04 41.63 21.00
N GLY A 296 -4.31 41.37 20.67
CA GLY A 296 -5.46 42.16 21.11
C GLY A 296 -6.75 41.81 20.35
N ASN A 297 -7.72 41.24 21.06
CA ASN A 297 -9.08 40.88 20.63
C ASN A 297 -9.88 42.02 19.98
N SER A 298 -10.73 41.69 18.98
CA SER A 298 -12.07 42.27 18.80
C SER A 298 -12.89 41.49 17.76
N VAL A 299 -14.17 41.27 18.09
CA VAL A 299 -15.22 40.55 17.35
C VAL A 299 -15.90 41.51 16.36
N SER A 300 -16.19 41.08 15.12
CA SER A 300 -17.53 41.10 14.47
C SER A 300 -17.51 41.02 12.93
N GLY A 301 -18.24 40.01 12.42
CA GLY A 301 -19.28 40.08 11.37
C GLY A 301 -19.01 40.75 10.02
N GLY A 302 -19.12 39.94 8.94
CA GLY A 302 -19.58 40.40 7.63
C GLY A 302 -18.87 39.75 6.44
N SER A 303 -19.53 38.79 5.80
CA SER A 303 -19.25 38.43 4.39
C SER A 303 -19.54 39.63 3.48
N PRO A 304 -18.86 39.73 2.32
CA PRO A 304 -19.56 39.31 1.11
C PRO A 304 -18.69 38.52 0.12
N ALA A 305 -19.41 37.86 -0.78
CA ALA A 305 -18.94 37.01 -1.85
C ALA A 305 -17.85 37.65 -2.75
N GLY A 306 -16.91 36.80 -3.18
CA GLY A 306 -15.91 37.11 -4.19
C GLY A 306 -15.13 35.84 -4.54
N ASP A 307 -15.53 35.20 -5.64
CA ASP A 307 -14.81 34.15 -6.36
C ASP A 307 -13.32 34.45 -6.45
N ARG A 308 -12.44 33.55 -5.98
CA ARG A 308 -11.07 33.41 -6.50
C ARG A 308 -10.56 31.97 -6.35
N ALA A 309 -10.19 31.43 -7.51
CA ALA A 309 -9.42 30.20 -7.70
C ALA A 309 -8.23 30.12 -6.73
N ASN A 310 -8.14 29.02 -5.99
CA ASN A 310 -6.98 28.72 -5.15
C ASN A 310 -6.59 27.25 -5.32
N THR A 311 -6.35 26.87 -6.58
CA THR A 311 -5.92 25.51 -6.94
C THR A 311 -4.61 25.51 -7.72
N ASP A 312 -4.17 26.64 -8.27
CA ASP A 312 -2.95 26.72 -9.09
C ASP A 312 -1.67 27.06 -8.28
N SER A 313 -1.77 27.78 -7.16
CA SER A 313 -0.60 28.21 -6.36
C SER A 313 0.19 27.06 -5.71
N ASN A 314 -0.48 25.96 -5.35
CA ASN A 314 0.17 24.79 -4.74
C ASN A 314 0.92 23.93 -5.75
N ALA A 315 0.48 23.89 -7.01
CA ALA A 315 1.14 23.12 -8.05
C ALA A 315 2.47 23.78 -8.47
N ASP A 316 2.46 25.11 -8.57
CA ASP A 316 3.65 25.89 -8.93
C ASP A 316 4.73 25.80 -7.84
N SER A 317 4.38 25.94 -6.56
CA SER A 317 5.32 25.79 -5.44
C SER A 317 5.95 24.38 -5.37
N SER A 318 5.15 23.34 -5.62
CA SER A 318 5.61 21.94 -5.65
C SER A 318 6.64 21.70 -6.75
N SER A 319 6.37 22.17 -7.97
CA SER A 319 7.28 22.05 -9.10
C SER A 319 8.59 22.84 -8.92
N LEU A 320 8.50 24.04 -8.32
CA LEU A 320 9.66 24.88 -8.01
C LEU A 320 10.54 24.27 -6.92
N ALA A 321 9.96 23.60 -5.92
CA ALA A 321 10.70 22.92 -4.88
C ALA A 321 11.48 21.70 -5.44
N GLU A 322 10.86 20.92 -6.33
CA GLU A 322 11.51 19.80 -7.02
C GLU A 322 12.69 20.23 -7.89
N GLU A 323 12.59 21.40 -8.53
CA GLU A 323 13.67 21.93 -9.37
C GLU A 323 14.83 22.53 -8.56
N LYS A 324 14.58 22.92 -7.30
CA LYS A 324 15.54 23.67 -6.47
C LYS A 324 16.20 22.85 -5.37
N VAL A 325 15.60 21.74 -4.90
CA VAL A 325 16.12 20.94 -3.78
C VAL A 325 16.24 19.46 -4.14
N GLU A 326 17.45 18.93 -4.03
CA GLU A 326 17.71 17.49 -4.07
C GLU A 326 17.73 16.91 -2.65
N ILE A 327 17.01 15.80 -2.46
CA ILE A 327 17.07 14.99 -1.23
C ILE A 327 17.87 13.72 -1.52
N LEU A 328 18.78 13.39 -0.60
CA LEU A 328 19.66 12.25 -0.66
C LEU A 328 19.52 11.38 0.59
N CYS A 329 19.68 10.08 0.42
CA CYS A 329 19.87 9.13 1.51
C CYS A 329 21.04 8.21 1.16
N ASN A 330 22.01 8.05 2.06
CA ASN A 330 23.25 7.29 1.81
C ASN A 330 23.94 7.70 0.48
N ASP A 331 24.08 9.01 0.26
CA ASP A 331 24.66 9.62 -0.96
C ASP A 331 23.93 9.31 -2.29
N GLN A 332 22.78 8.65 -2.23
CA GLN A 332 21.92 8.41 -3.39
C GLN A 332 20.82 9.47 -3.47
N VAL A 333 20.66 10.09 -4.65
CA VAL A 333 19.55 11.01 -4.93
C VAL A 333 18.24 10.24 -4.98
N LEU A 334 17.23 10.75 -4.27
CA LEU A 334 15.91 10.14 -4.17
C LEU A 334 14.96 10.67 -5.25
N ASP A 335 14.17 9.78 -5.84
CA ASP A 335 13.02 10.13 -6.67
C ASP A 335 11.94 10.85 -5.83
N PRO A 336 11.45 12.03 -6.24
CA PRO A 336 10.39 12.76 -5.55
C PRO A 336 9.09 11.96 -5.37
N SER A 337 8.79 10.98 -6.23
CA SER A 337 7.58 10.16 -6.12
C SER A 337 7.69 9.04 -5.09
N MET A 338 8.90 8.72 -4.60
CA MET A 338 9.08 7.72 -3.54
C MET A 338 8.52 8.22 -2.21
N ASP A 339 8.08 7.30 -1.35
CA ASP A 339 7.64 7.59 0.02
C ASP A 339 8.71 7.23 1.08
N LEU A 340 8.58 7.79 2.28
CA LEU A 340 9.54 7.62 3.37
C LEU A 340 9.76 6.14 3.74
N ARG A 341 8.69 5.33 3.71
CA ARG A 341 8.78 3.89 3.99
C ARG A 341 9.56 3.12 2.91
N THR A 342 9.40 3.47 1.63
CA THR A 342 10.17 2.89 0.51
C THR A 342 11.64 3.23 0.65
N VAL A 343 11.96 4.48 0.95
CA VAL A 343 13.34 4.93 1.18
C VAL A 343 13.95 4.20 2.39
N ARG A 344 13.19 4.10 3.49
CA ARG A 344 13.64 3.38 4.70
C ARG A 344 13.93 1.90 4.40
N HIS A 345 13.07 1.25 3.64
CA HIS A 345 13.18 -0.17 3.34
C HIS A 345 14.30 -0.50 2.35
N PHE A 346 14.37 0.21 1.21
CA PHE A 346 15.28 -0.13 0.12
C PHE A 346 16.64 0.57 0.17
N ILE A 347 16.72 1.78 0.74
CA ILE A 347 17.93 2.63 0.65
C ILE A 347 18.63 2.72 2.00
N TRP A 348 17.89 3.06 3.07
CA TRP A 348 18.46 3.23 4.41
C TRP A 348 18.95 1.92 5.02
N LYS A 349 18.13 0.86 4.98
CA LYS A 349 18.45 -0.51 5.46
C LYS A 349 19.01 -0.58 6.88
N SER A 350 18.75 0.42 7.72
CA SER A 350 19.20 0.48 9.11
C SER A 350 18.02 0.56 10.07
N SER A 351 18.18 0.00 11.26
CA SER A 351 17.19 0.07 12.36
C SER A 351 17.14 1.44 13.02
N ALA A 352 18.17 2.27 12.83
CA ALA A 352 18.20 3.64 13.33
C ALA A 352 17.17 4.53 12.61
N ASP A 353 16.87 5.68 13.22
CA ASP A 353 16.03 6.72 12.62
C ASP A 353 16.58 7.13 11.24
N LEU A 354 15.69 7.23 10.25
CA LEU A 354 16.04 7.58 8.87
C LEU A 354 16.75 8.93 8.83
N THR A 355 17.87 9.04 8.11
CA THR A 355 18.56 10.32 7.93
C THR A 355 18.55 10.70 6.45
N LEU A 356 17.98 11.87 6.17
CA LEU A 356 17.96 12.46 4.84
C LEU A 356 18.88 13.67 4.81
N HIS A 357 19.61 13.80 3.71
CA HIS A 357 20.48 14.92 3.42
C HIS A 357 19.83 15.77 2.32
N TYR A 358 19.94 17.09 2.41
CA TYR A 358 19.43 17.98 1.37
C TYR A 358 20.51 18.92 0.84
N ARG A 359 20.40 19.25 -0.44
CA ARG A 359 21.24 20.27 -1.10
C ARG A 359 20.47 20.98 -2.20
N PRO A 360 20.83 22.22 -2.55
CA PRO A 360 20.35 22.84 -3.77
C PRO A 360 20.72 22.01 -4.99
N CYS A 361 19.82 21.94 -5.99
CA CYS A 361 20.07 21.23 -7.24
C CYS A 361 21.34 21.74 -7.93
N ALA A 362 22.17 20.82 -8.43
CA ALA A 362 23.47 21.16 -9.03
C ALA A 362 23.35 22.08 -10.27
N TRP A 363 22.26 21.94 -11.04
CA TRP A 363 21.94 22.83 -12.15
C TRP A 363 21.63 24.26 -11.69
N PHE A 364 20.84 24.41 -10.62
CA PHE A 364 20.54 25.71 -10.03
C PHE A 364 21.82 26.39 -9.54
N CYS A 365 22.71 25.66 -8.84
CA CYS A 365 24.01 26.22 -8.45
C CYS A 365 24.91 26.59 -9.64
N THR A 366 24.84 25.85 -10.75
CA THR A 366 25.62 26.14 -11.95
C THR A 366 25.09 27.37 -12.67
N VAL A 367 23.77 27.48 -12.85
CA VAL A 367 23.11 28.65 -13.44
C VAL A 367 23.33 29.88 -12.56
N VAL A 368 23.15 29.78 -11.24
CA VAL A 368 23.41 30.89 -10.32
C VAL A 368 24.88 31.31 -10.37
N LYS A 369 25.85 30.38 -10.39
CA LYS A 369 27.27 30.73 -10.54
C LYS A 369 27.57 31.37 -11.90
N ILE A 370 26.94 30.91 -12.98
CA ILE A 370 27.08 31.52 -14.31
C ILE A 370 26.48 32.92 -14.29
N MET A 371 25.31 33.13 -13.71
CA MET A 371 24.65 34.42 -13.60
C MET A 371 25.41 35.39 -12.69
N GLU A 372 25.92 34.93 -11.54
CA GLU A 372 26.78 35.71 -10.66
C GLU A 372 28.08 36.12 -11.34
N ASN A 373 28.74 35.20 -12.05
CA ASN A 373 29.96 35.50 -12.79
C ASN A 373 29.69 36.47 -13.96
N THR A 374 28.60 36.27 -14.70
CA THR A 374 28.20 37.14 -15.81
C THR A 374 27.84 38.54 -15.30
N TRP A 375 27.12 38.62 -14.18
CA TRP A 375 26.77 39.88 -13.54
C TRP A 375 27.99 40.58 -12.93
N ALA A 376 28.92 39.85 -12.32
CA ALA A 376 30.16 40.42 -11.80
C ALA A 376 30.99 41.06 -12.92
N ILE A 377 31.07 40.42 -14.09
CA ILE A 377 31.70 40.99 -15.29
C ILE A 377 30.96 42.26 -15.73
N TYR A 378 29.62 42.18 -15.86
CA TYR A 378 28.80 43.31 -16.28
C TYR A 378 28.89 44.51 -15.31
N ARG A 379 28.95 44.26 -14.01
CA ARG A 379 29.11 45.27 -12.96
C ARG A 379 30.43 46.02 -13.10
N VAL A 380 31.53 45.29 -13.26
CA VAL A 380 32.88 45.87 -13.43
C VAL A 380 32.93 46.72 -14.70
N GLN A 381 32.26 46.28 -15.76
CA GLN A 381 32.28 46.95 -17.05
C GLN A 381 31.40 48.22 -17.09
N ASN A 382 30.34 48.29 -16.28
CA ASN A 382 29.36 49.39 -16.28
C ASN A 382 29.34 50.24 -14.99
N ASN A 383 30.25 49.98 -14.04
CA ASN A 383 30.39 50.71 -12.77
C ASN A 383 29.09 50.80 -11.95
N ILE A 384 28.33 49.70 -11.90
CA ILE A 384 27.04 49.62 -11.23
C ILE A 384 27.24 49.24 -9.74
N PRO A 385 26.70 49.99 -8.76
CA PRO A 385 26.97 49.74 -7.34
C PRO A 385 26.13 48.62 -6.69
N THR A 386 25.08 48.12 -7.35
CA THR A 386 24.10 47.20 -6.75
C THR A 386 24.55 45.74 -6.69
N SER A 387 24.17 45.06 -5.60
CA SER A 387 24.42 43.64 -5.34
C SER A 387 23.66 42.73 -6.32
N PHE A 388 24.20 41.57 -6.71
CA PHE A 388 23.43 40.56 -7.47
C PHE A 388 22.16 40.16 -6.70
N TYR A 389 22.29 40.06 -5.37
CA TYR A 389 21.19 39.72 -4.47
C TYR A 389 20.08 40.80 -4.39
N GLU A 390 20.38 42.07 -4.69
CA GLU A 390 19.36 43.15 -4.73
C GLU A 390 18.52 43.13 -6.01
N ILE A 391 19.06 42.57 -7.11
CA ILE A 391 18.33 42.39 -8.38
C ILE A 391 17.52 41.10 -8.34
N PHE A 392 18.08 40.05 -7.72
CA PHE A 392 17.39 38.78 -7.59
C PHE A 392 16.12 38.90 -6.73
N SER A 393 16.13 39.73 -5.69
CA SER A 393 14.93 40.06 -4.91
C SER A 393 13.90 40.90 -5.66
N LEU A 394 14.30 41.68 -6.67
CA LEU A 394 13.38 42.39 -7.58
C LEU A 394 12.74 41.47 -8.61
N PHE A 395 13.48 40.50 -9.16
CA PHE A 395 12.94 39.52 -10.11
C PHE A 395 12.03 38.48 -9.44
N SER A 396 12.25 38.17 -8.16
CA SER A 396 11.41 37.22 -7.42
C SER A 396 10.03 37.77 -7.02
N MET A 397 9.72 39.04 -7.31
CA MET A 397 8.41 39.63 -7.04
C MET A 397 7.45 39.67 -8.25
N ASP A 398 7.93 39.35 -9.46
CA ASP A 398 7.15 39.49 -10.72
C ASP A 398 6.87 38.15 -11.44
N THR A 399 7.01 37.01 -10.76
CA THR A 399 6.55 35.68 -11.20
C THR A 399 6.03 34.91 -10.01
#